data_AF-A0A4U0WEQ5-F1
#
_entry.id   AF-A0A4U0WEQ5-F1
#
_cell.length_a   1.000
_cell.length_b   1.000
_cell.length_c   1.000
_cell.angle_alpha   90.00
_cell.angle_beta   90.00
_cell.angle_gamma   90.00
#
_symmetry.space_group_name_H-M   'P 1'
#
loop_
_entity.id
_entity.type
_entity.pdbx_description
1 polymer ?
#
loop_
_entity_poly.entity_id
_entity_poly.type
_entity_poly.pdbx_seq_one_letter_code
_entity_poly.pdbx_strand_id
1 'polypeptide(L)'
;MAGDCLVDPKPPPNLNIPESTCTVQVSIIDSTSRFELNIAPFLQPDIKGKTKLTCPAFSFLIEHASGKKILFDLGVRKDFENLAPHI
;
A
#
# COMPACT_ATOMS: atom_id res chain seq x y z
N MET A 1 6.22 -35.31 -14.55
CA MET A 1 6.10 -34.18 -15.50
C MET A 1 5.76 -32.84 -14.82
N ALA A 2 5.76 -32.70 -13.49
CA ALA A 2 5.47 -31.42 -12.79
C ALA A 2 6.73 -30.68 -12.28
N GLY A 3 7.92 -31.24 -12.48
CA GLY A 3 9.20 -30.68 -11.99
C GLY A 3 9.91 -29.76 -12.99
N ASP A 4 9.50 -29.75 -14.26
CA ASP A 4 10.27 -29.14 -15.35
C ASP A 4 9.93 -27.66 -15.64
N CYS A 5 9.13 -27.02 -14.78
CA CYS A 5 8.65 -25.63 -14.99
C CYS A 5 9.13 -24.64 -13.92
N LEU A 6 10.03 -25.04 -13.02
CA LEU A 6 10.57 -24.14 -12.00
C LEU A 6 11.97 -23.69 -12.43
N VAL A 7 12.10 -22.40 -12.77
CA VAL A 7 13.40 -21.75 -13.00
C VAL A 7 13.96 -21.24 -11.68
N ASP A 8 15.29 -21.26 -11.54
CA ASP A 8 15.94 -20.65 -10.39
C ASP A 8 15.58 -19.14 -10.34
N PRO A 9 15.22 -18.62 -9.16
CA PRO A 9 14.87 -17.20 -9.03
C PRO A 9 16.07 -16.34 -9.39
N LYS A 10 15.85 -15.38 -10.29
CA LYS A 10 16.87 -14.39 -10.61
C LYS A 10 17.18 -13.57 -9.35
N PRO A 11 18.46 -13.48 -8.91
CA PRO A 11 18.82 -12.66 -7.78
C PRO A 11 18.47 -11.19 -8.06
N PRO A 12 18.03 -10.42 -7.04
CA PRO A 12 17.76 -9.01 -7.23
C PRO A 12 19.02 -8.28 -7.68
N PRO A 13 18.89 -7.23 -8.52
CA PRO A 13 20.03 -6.39 -8.86
C PRO A 13 20.60 -5.75 -7.58
N ASN A 14 21.91 -5.46 -7.57
CA ASN A 14 22.50 -4.70 -6.49
C ASN A 14 21.90 -3.28 -6.50
N LEU A 15 21.15 -2.93 -5.45
CA LEU A 15 20.48 -1.65 -5.30
C LEU A 15 21.40 -0.54 -4.78
N ASN A 16 22.63 -0.88 -4.35
CA ASN A 16 23.60 0.04 -3.74
C ASN A 16 23.00 0.89 -2.60
N ILE A 17 22.10 0.29 -1.81
CA ILE A 17 21.48 0.96 -0.67
C ILE A 17 22.55 1.11 0.43
N PRO A 18 22.81 2.34 0.92
CA PRO A 18 23.76 2.54 2.00
C PRO A 18 23.34 1.82 3.28
N GLU A 19 24.32 1.28 4.01
CA GLU A 19 24.10 0.73 5.35
C GLU A 19 23.53 1.80 6.29
N SER A 20 22.51 1.44 7.07
CA SER A 20 21.87 2.30 8.06
C SER A 20 21.98 1.68 9.44
N THR A 21 22.42 2.47 10.42
CA THR A 21 22.39 2.10 11.85
C THR A 21 21.09 2.54 12.52
N CYS A 22 20.19 3.18 11.78
CA CYS A 22 18.95 3.76 12.26
C CYS A 22 17.75 2.92 11.80
N THR A 23 16.89 2.57 12.75
CA THR A 23 15.59 1.93 12.49
C THR A 23 14.46 2.80 13.04
N VAL A 24 13.25 2.58 12.51
CA VAL A 24 12.01 3.18 13.02
C VAL A 24 11.04 2.06 13.37
N GLN A 25 10.15 2.33 14.32
CA GLN A 25 8.97 1.50 14.56
C GLN A 25 7.85 1.95 13.64
N VAL A 26 7.19 1.02 12.95
CA VAL A 26 6.05 1.31 12.10
C VAL A 26 4.83 0.57 12.63
N SER A 27 3.76 1.31 12.88
CA SER A 27 2.46 0.80 13.32
C SER A 27 1.40 1.11 12.27
N ILE A 28 0.49 0.15 12.04
CA ILE A 28 -0.67 0.34 11.15
C ILE A 28 -1.84 0.86 11.98
N ILE A 29 -2.53 1.87 11.45
CA ILE A 29 -3.80 2.37 11.96
C ILE A 29 -4.88 1.92 10.99
N ASP A 30 -5.83 1.11 11.47
CA ASP A 30 -7.07 0.83 10.73
C ASP A 30 -7.94 2.10 10.72
N SER A 31 -7.97 2.80 9.58
CA SER A 31 -8.77 4.01 9.40
C SER A 31 -10.28 3.74 9.33
N THR A 32 -10.68 2.46 9.38
CA THR A 32 -12.04 1.93 9.17
C THR A 32 -12.65 2.22 7.80
N SER A 33 -11.92 2.91 6.92
CA SER A 33 -12.32 3.14 5.54
C SER A 33 -12.27 1.82 4.76
N ARG A 34 -13.36 1.54 4.04
CA ARG A 34 -13.53 0.36 3.17
C ARG A 34 -14.15 0.82 1.86
N PHE A 35 -13.60 0.37 0.74
CA PHE A 35 -14.05 0.76 -0.59
C PHE A 35 -14.46 -0.45 -1.40
N GLU A 36 -15.41 -0.25 -2.31
CA GLU A 36 -15.64 -1.11 -3.45
C GLU A 36 -15.50 -0.27 -4.72
N LEU A 37 -14.43 -0.49 -5.47
CA LEU A 37 -14.07 0.31 -6.64
C LEU A 37 -14.11 -0.55 -7.90
N ASN A 38 -14.26 0.09 -9.06
CA ASN A 38 -14.02 -0.60 -10.33
C ASN A 38 -12.54 -0.99 -10.40
N ILE A 39 -12.25 -2.26 -10.71
CA ILE A 39 -10.87 -2.79 -10.70
C ILE A 39 -10.05 -2.34 -11.91
N ALA A 40 -10.70 -2.07 -13.04
CA ALA A 40 -10.05 -1.83 -14.34
C ALA A 40 -8.97 -0.72 -14.34
N PRO A 41 -9.13 0.42 -13.62
CA PRO A 41 -8.09 1.44 -13.54
C PRO A 41 -6.84 1.03 -12.73
N PHE A 42 -6.93 -0.01 -11.90
CA PHE A 42 -5.88 -0.39 -10.94
C PHE A 42 -5.09 -1.62 -11.37
N LEU A 43 -5.69 -2.51 -12.16
CA LEU A 43 -5.09 -3.79 -12.50
C LEU A 43 -5.35 -4.16 -13.96
N GLN A 44 -4.29 -4.60 -14.64
CA GLN A 44 -4.32 -5.17 -15.97
C GLN A 44 -3.42 -6.42 -16.00
N PRO A 45 -3.75 -7.46 -16.81
CA PRO A 45 -4.91 -7.56 -17.69
C PRO A 45 -6.23 -7.80 -16.92
N ASP A 46 -7.35 -7.58 -17.59
CA ASP A 46 -8.68 -7.86 -17.04
C ASP A 46 -8.83 -9.32 -16.58
N ILE A 47 -9.36 -9.51 -15.38
CA ILE A 47 -9.61 -10.83 -14.80
C ILE A 47 -11.09 -11.19 -15.01
N LYS A 48 -11.35 -12.23 -15.80
CA LYS A 48 -12.73 -12.66 -16.11
C LYS A 48 -13.55 -12.89 -14.84
N GLY A 49 -14.71 -12.25 -14.75
CA GLY A 49 -15.62 -12.35 -13.60
C GLY A 49 -15.21 -11.51 -12.38
N LYS A 50 -14.13 -10.73 -12.46
CA LYS A 50 -13.67 -9.82 -11.41
C LYS A 50 -13.67 -8.39 -11.93
N THR A 51 -14.71 -7.63 -11.59
CA THR A 51 -14.88 -6.22 -12.01
C THR A 51 -14.75 -5.24 -10.86
N LYS A 52 -14.77 -5.73 -9.61
CA LYS A 52 -14.70 -4.95 -8.39
C LYS A 52 -13.46 -5.27 -7.58
N LEU A 53 -12.89 -4.24 -6.97
CA LEU A 53 -11.82 -4.31 -5.98
C LEU A 53 -12.38 -3.84 -4.65
N THR A 54 -12.34 -4.71 -3.64
CA THR A 54 -12.64 -4.34 -2.26
C THR A 54 -11.34 -4.17 -1.50
N CYS A 55 -11.12 -2.99 -0.91
CA CYS A 55 -9.88 -2.72 -0.18
C CYS A 55 -10.11 -1.79 1.03
N PRO A 56 -9.30 -1.92 2.10
CA PRO A 56 -9.21 -0.92 3.15
C PRO A 56 -8.26 0.22 2.75
N ALA A 57 -8.41 1.39 3.40
CA ALA A 57 -7.31 2.35 3.51
C ALA A 57 -6.71 2.27 4.92
N PHE A 58 -5.38 2.36 4.99
CA PHE A 58 -4.64 2.35 6.24
C PHE A 58 -3.77 3.60 6.34
N SER A 59 -3.52 4.03 7.57
CA SER A 59 -2.50 5.03 7.88
C SER A 59 -1.33 4.36 8.60
N PHE A 60 -0.14 4.92 8.46
CA PHE A 60 1.08 4.36 9.04
C PHE A 60 1.70 5.37 9.99
N LEU A 61 1.77 5.02 11.28
CA LEU A 61 2.51 5.78 12.27
C LEU A 61 3.95 5.29 12.29
N ILE A 62 4.89 6.19 12.04
CA ILE A 62 6.32 5.95 12.01
C ILE A 62 6.95 6.67 13.21
N GLU A 63 7.61 5.92 14.09
CA GLU A 63 8.22 6.42 15.32
C GLU A 63 9.73 6.21 15.27
N HIS A 64 10.48 7.30 15.40
CA HIS A 64 11.93 7.28 15.44
C HIS A 64 12.45 7.37 16.89
N ALA A 65 13.58 6.73 17.18
CA ALA A 65 14.18 6.70 18.51
C ALA A 65 14.52 8.10 19.09
N SER A 66 14.67 9.12 18.23
CA SER A 66 14.83 10.52 18.68
C SER A 66 13.53 11.16 19.22
N GLY A 67 12.42 10.43 19.27
CA GLY A 67 11.10 10.94 19.66
C GLY A 67 10.32 11.64 18.54
N LYS A 68 10.87 11.71 17.32
CA LYS A 68 10.13 12.21 16.15
C LYS A 68 9.08 11.19 15.72
N LYS A 69 7.88 11.67 15.42
CA LYS A 69 6.77 10.86 14.90
C LYS A 69 6.30 11.43 13.57
N ILE A 70 6.02 10.55 12.62
CA ILE A 70 5.50 10.89 11.30
C ILE A 70 4.26 10.02 11.07
N LEU A 71 3.18 10.63 10.60
CA LEU A 71 2.00 9.91 10.14
C LEU A 71 1.98 9.98 8.61
N PHE A 72 1.99 8.82 7.97
CA PHE A 72 1.91 8.68 6.52
C PHE A 72 0.53 8.17 6.12
N ASP A 73 -0.10 8.87 5.17
CA ASP A 73 -1.51 8.76 4.79
C ASP A 73 -2.49 9.06 5.94
N LEU A 74 -3.67 9.59 5.63
CA LEU A 74 -4.73 9.93 6.58
C LEU A 74 -6.04 9.18 6.30
N GLY A 75 -6.06 8.31 5.28
CA GLY A 75 -7.27 7.62 4.85
C GLY A 75 -8.31 8.59 4.27
N VAL A 76 -9.59 8.26 4.43
CA VAL A 76 -10.69 9.09 3.92
C VAL A 76 -11.35 9.88 5.04
N ARG A 77 -11.63 11.15 4.75
CA ARG A 77 -12.37 12.03 5.65
C ARG A 77 -13.78 11.47 5.92
N LYS A 78 -14.31 11.71 7.11
CA LYS A 78 -15.63 11.19 7.51
C LYS A 78 -16.79 11.80 6.73
N ASP A 79 -16.61 13.04 6.26
CA ASP A 79 -17.58 13.82 5.48
C ASP A 79 -17.10 13.95 4.03
N PHE A 80 -16.83 12.81 3.38
CA PHE A 80 -16.21 12.77 2.05
C PHE A 80 -17.09 13.41 0.96
N GLU A 81 -18.38 13.59 1.22
CA GLU A 81 -19.33 14.32 0.38
C GLU A 81 -19.11 15.84 0.39
N ASN A 82 -18.44 16.38 1.42
CA ASN A 82 -18.21 17.81 1.62
C ASN A 82 -16.86 18.27 1.06
N LEU A 83 -16.50 17.79 -0.14
CA LEU A 83 -15.22 18.13 -0.80
C LEU A 83 -15.12 19.63 -1.10
N ALA A 84 -13.88 20.10 -1.28
CA ALA A 84 -13.65 21.44 -1.80
C ALA A 84 -14.41 21.62 -3.13
N PRO A 85 -14.94 22.82 -3.42
CA PRO A 85 -15.68 23.08 -4.65
C PRO A 85 -14.84 22.78 -5.89
N HIS A 86 -15.49 22.33 -6.96
CA HIS A 86 -14.85 22.17 -8.26
C HIS A 86 -14.39 23.54 -8.78
N ILE A 87 -13.18 23.60 -9.31
CA ILE A 87 -12.62 24.77 -10.00
C ILE A 87 -12.96 24.66 -11.48
#